data_AF-A0A1H5XIH9-F1
#
_entry.id   AF-A0A1H5XIH9-F1
#
_cell.length_a   1.000
_cell.length_b   1.000
_cell.length_c   1.000
_cell.angle_alpha   90.00
_cell.angle_beta   90.00
_cell.angle_gamma   90.00
#
_symmetry.space_group_name_H-M   'P 1'
#
loop_
_entity.id
_entity.type
_entity.pdbx_description
1 polymer ?
#
loop_
_entity_poly.entity_id
_entity_poly.type
_entity_poly.pdbx_seq_one_letter_code
_entity_poly.pdbx_strand_id
1 'polypeptide(L)' 'MNKSPELLDQVHECIRVRHYSIRTEDSCVDWARCFILFHGKRHPKDSGGPEVEAFLTYLAVERNVAASATLL' A
#
# COMPACT_ATOMS: atom_id res chain seq x y z
N MET A 1 -27.68 -4.76 -3.91
CA MET A 1 -27.01 -3.45 -4.05
C MET A 1 -25.52 -3.74 -4.13
N ASN A 2 -24.95 -3.86 -5.33
CA ASN A 2 -23.52 -4.11 -5.49
C ASN A 2 -22.79 -2.81 -5.15
N LYS A 3 -22.31 -2.69 -3.91
CA LYS A 3 -21.37 -1.63 -3.55
C LYS A 3 -20.12 -1.87 -4.40
N SER A 4 -19.66 -0.82 -5.09
CA SER A 4 -18.32 -0.85 -5.67
C SER A 4 -17.34 -1.17 -4.54
N PRO A 5 -16.42 -2.13 -4.74
CA PRO A 5 -15.50 -2.55 -3.68
C PRO A 5 -14.68 -1.35 -3.21
N GLU A 6 -14.53 -1.21 -1.90
CA GLU A 6 -13.67 -0.16 -1.35
C GLU A 6 -12.24 -0.39 -1.85
N LEU A 7 -11.43 0.67 -1.91
CA LEU A 7 -10.06 0.57 -2.42
C LEU A 7 -9.24 -0.53 -1.73
N LEU A 8 -9.42 -0.71 -0.42
CA LEU A 8 -8.73 -1.76 0.33
C LEU A 8 -9.26 -3.16 -0.01
N ASP A 9 -10.56 -3.30 -0.29
CA ASP A 9 -11.13 -4.57 -0.78
C ASP A 9 -10.53 -4.95 -2.14
N GLN A 10 -10.32 -3.98 -3.04
CA GLN A 10 -9.66 -4.21 -4.32
C GLN A 10 -8.21 -4.67 -4.12
N VAL A 11 -7.49 -4.11 -3.14
CA VAL A 11 -6.14 -4.55 -2.78
C VAL A 11 -6.15 -6.00 -2.27
N HIS A 12 -7.09 -6.36 -1.39
CA HIS A 12 -7.27 -7.74 -0.92
C HIS A 12 -7.51 -8.71 -2.07
N GLU A 13 -8.44 -8.38 -2.99
CA GLU A 13 -8.75 -9.22 -4.15
C GLU A 13 -7.51 -9.42 -5.05
N CYS A 14 -6.78 -8.35 -5.36
CA CYS A 14 -5.56 -8.44 -6.17
C CYS A 14 -4.48 -9.34 -5.53
N ILE A 15 -4.35 -9.32 -4.21
CA ILE A 15 -3.35 -10.13 -3.50
C ILE A 15 -3.78 -11.60 -3.44
N ARG A 16 -5.07 -11.87 -3.21
CA ARG A 16 -5.63 -13.23 -3.19
C ARG A 16 -5.48 -13.93 -4.53
N VAL A 17 -5.68 -13.21 -5.64
CA VAL A 17 -5.46 -13.73 -6.99
C VAL A 17 -4.00 -14.12 -7.23
N ARG A 18 -3.05 -13.46 -6.54
CA ARG A 18 -1.62 -13.78 -6.61
C ARG A 18 -1.21 -14.91 -5.66
N HIS A 19 -2.15 -15.52 -4.94
CA HIS A 19 -1.94 -16.64 -4.01
C HIS A 19 -0.85 -16.36 -2.95
N TYR A 20 -0.68 -15.09 -2.55
CA TYR A 20 0.19 -14.76 -1.44
C TYR A 20 -0.38 -15.28 -0.11
N SER A 21 0.48 -15.43 0.89
CA SER A 21 0.04 -15.79 2.23
C SER A 21 -0.85 -14.70 2.84
N ILE A 22 -1.78 -15.09 3.73
CA ILE A 22 -2.62 -14.16 4.51
C ILE A 22 -1.77 -13.10 5.22
N ARG A 23 -0.60 -13.48 5.76
CA ARG A 23 0.30 -12.53 6.43
C ARG A 23 0.85 -11.47 5.47
N THR A 24 1.11 -11.85 4.22
CA THR A 24 1.54 -10.92 3.17
C THR A 24 0.38 -10.02 2.73
N GLU A 25 -0.84 -10.57 2.65
CA GLU A 25 -2.08 -9.83 2.38
C GLU A 25 -2.30 -8.71 3.39
N ASP A 26 -2.28 -9.03 4.68
CA ASP A 26 -2.45 -8.06 5.76
C ASP A 26 -1.38 -6.96 5.68
N SER A 27 -0.12 -7.36 5.46
CA SER A 27 1.01 -6.41 5.35
C SER A 27 0.83 -5.43 4.20
N CYS A 28 0.41 -5.91 3.01
CA CYS A 28 0.19 -5.04 1.86
C CYS A 28 -0.98 -4.08 2.07
N VAL A 29 -2.05 -4.53 2.71
CA VAL A 29 -3.22 -3.69 3.04
C VAL A 29 -2.87 -2.63 4.08
N ASP A 30 -2.06 -2.99 5.07
CA ASP A 30 -1.56 -2.04 6.07
C ASP A 30 -0.66 -0.98 5.42
N TRP A 31 0.20 -1.37 4.49
CA TRP A 31 1.01 -0.42 3.72
C TRP A 31 0.15 0.51 2.85
N ALA A 32 -0.87 -0.03 2.17
CA ALA A 32 -1.81 0.77 1.39
C ALA A 32 -2.57 1.77 2.28
N ARG A 33 -3.02 1.34 3.47
CA ARG A 33 -3.67 2.21 4.46
C ARG A 33 -2.73 3.32 4.92
N CYS A 34 -1.48 2.99 5.26
CA CYS A 34 -0.49 3.98 5.67
C CYS A 34 -0.21 5.01 4.58
N PHE A 35 -0.09 4.58 3.33
CA PHE A 35 0.09 5.47 2.17
C PHE A 35 -1.07 6.46 2.03
N ILE A 36 -2.31 5.96 2.08
CA ILE A 36 -3.52 6.80 1.95
C ILE A 36 -3.59 7.82 3.09
N LEU A 37 -3.28 7.42 4.32
CA LEU A 37 -3.31 8.31 5.47
C LEU A 37 -2.20 9.36 5.43
N PHE A 38 -0.99 8.98 5.01
CA PHE A 38 0.14 9.91 4.83
C PHE A 38 -0.19 11.02 3.83
N HIS A 39 -0.88 10.69 2.74
CA HIS A 39 -1.32 11.66 1.72
C HIS A 39 -2.69 12.30 2.00
N GLY A 40 -3.16 12.28 3.26
CA GLY A 40 -4.37 12.99 3.66
C GLY A 40 -5.65 12.45 3.02
N LYS A 41 -5.74 11.13 2.81
CA LYS A 41 -6.87 10.44 2.14
C LYS A 41 -7.05 10.83 0.67
N ARG A 42 -6.01 11.36 0.02
CA ARG A 42 -5.99 11.48 -1.45
C ARG A 42 -6.13 10.08 -2.06
N HIS A 43 -6.93 9.98 -3.12
CA HIS A 43 -7.12 8.71 -3.81
C HIS A 43 -5.80 8.31 -4.51
N PRO A 44 -5.30 7.06 -4.39
CA PRO A 44 -4.00 6.68 -4.95
C PRO A 44 -3.91 6.78 -6.47
N LYS A 45 -5.05 6.69 -7.16
CA LYS A 45 -5.11 6.92 -8.62
C LYS A 45 -4.68 8.34 -9.02
N ASP A 46 -4.83 9.30 -8.12
CA ASP A 46 -4.39 10.69 -8.30
C ASP A 46 -2.99 10.93 -7.72
N SER A 47 -2.32 9.87 -7.25
CA SER A 47 -0.96 9.90 -6.71
C SER A 47 -0.01 9.31 -7.76
N GLY A 48 1.09 10.00 -8.05
CA GLY A 48 2.09 9.59 -9.03
C GLY A 48 3.42 9.23 -8.38
N GLY A 49 4.47 9.19 -9.20
CA GLY A 49 5.85 8.96 -8.75
C GLY A 49 6.27 9.84 -7.56
N PRO A 50 6.00 11.17 -7.55
CA PRO A 50 6.40 12.04 -6.44
C PRO A 50 5.79 11.65 -5.09
N GLU A 51 4.51 11.27 -5.07
CA GLU A 51 3.83 10.84 -3.86
C GLU A 51 4.39 9.50 -3.33
N VAL A 52 4.75 8.61 -4.24
CA VAL A 52 5.41 7.33 -3.90
C VAL A 52 6.80 7.60 -3.32
N GLU A 53 7.60 8.43 -3.98
CA GLU A 53 8.94 8.81 -3.49
C GLU A 53 8.87 9.47 -2.10
N ALA A 54 7.98 10.44 -1.91
CA ALA A 54 7.78 11.10 -0.61
C ALA A 54 7.40 10.10 0.49
N PHE A 55 6.53 9.13 0.18
CA PHE A 55 6.17 8.09 1.13
C PHE A 55 7.35 7.17 1.44
N LEU A 56 8.12 6.73 0.45
CA LEU A 56 9.31 5.91 0.66
C LEU A 56 10.39 6.64 1.48
N THR A 57 10.59 7.94 1.24
CA THR A 57 11.47 8.78 2.07
C THR A 57 10.97 8.84 3.51
N TYR A 58 9.67 9.04 3.73
CA TYR A 58 9.07 9.00 5.07
C TYR A 58 9.32 7.64 5.77
N LEU A 59 9.17 6.52 5.06
CA LEU A 59 9.43 5.20 5.64
C LEU A 59 10.90 5.01 6.05
N ALA A 60 11.82 5.49 5.21
CA ALA A 60 13.26 5.37 5.46
C ALA A 60 13.72 6.26 6.65
N VAL A 61 13.19 7.48 6.76
CA VAL A 61 13.66 8.47 7.74
C VAL A 61 12.92 8.36 9.08
N GLU A 62 11.59 8.31 9.05
CA GLU A 62 10.77 8.44 10.26
C GLU A 62 10.39 7.08 10.87
N ARG A 63 10.24 6.05 10.03
CA ARG A 63 9.85 4.71 10.48
C ARG A 63 11.03 3.75 10.63
N ASN A 64 12.24 4.19 10.27
CA ASN A 64 13.47 3.38 10.23
C ASN A 64 13.24 2.00 9.58
N VAL A 65 12.36 1.95 8.59
CA VAL A 65 12.08 0.72 7.86
C VAL A 65 13.26 0.53 6.94
N ALA A 66 14.17 -0.37 7.31
CA ALA A 66 15.22 -0.81 6.42
C ALA A 66 14.56 -1.27 5.11
N ALA A 67 15.04 -0.77 3.97
CA ALA A 67 14.65 -1.33 2.69
C ALA A 67 14.97 -2.83 2.74
N SER A 68 13.95 -3.68 2.85
CA SER A 68 14.10 -5.10 2.59
C SER A 68 14.31 -5.24 1.09
N ALA A 69 15.52 -4.94 0.64
CA ALA A 69 15.96 -5.10 -0.72
C ALA A 69 16.07 -6.60 -1.00
N THR A 70 14.94 -7.22 -1.33
CA THR A 70 14.95 -8.47 -2.07
C THR A 70 14.87 -8.12 -3.54
N LEU A 71 16.04 -7.79 -4.11
CA LEU A 71 16.26 -7.94 -5.54
C LEU A 71 16.21 -9.44 -5.85
N LEU A 72 15.11 -9.89 -6.45
CA LEU A 72 15.07 -11.08 -7.31
C LEU A 72 14.19 -10.73 -8.52
#